data_AF-A0A944TPM1-F1
#
_entry.id   AF-A0A944TPM1-F1
#
_cell.length_a   1.000
_cell.length_b   1.000
_cell.length_c   1.000
_cell.angle_alpha   90.00
_cell.angle_beta   90.00
_cell.angle_gamma   90.00
#
_symmetry.space_group_name_H-M   'P 1'
#
loop_
_entity.id
_entity.type
_entity.pdbx_description
1 polymer ?
#
loop_
_entity_poly.entity_id
_entity_poly.type
_entity_poly.pdbx_seq_one_letter_code
_entity_poly.pdbx_strand_id
1 'polypeptide(L)'
;MPQTSASAPRSFLKKIAPPKEVLLALLPLFIAFLLYSELGENLWRTKGHYHARRFSYLLVAWLLFWAFNLKSRIMAAIDKEVLIEWAQKALHLVLIYFFYKTARDPRVIYIESESINSVLKVTSLFCAFGNLYLFFNPYAKNAQTLIRFFLSILFSQKIMVLFGSPNPLIDVFTSNTQGAQYFLKGINPYGASYQDIYAGKYDYAPGYVYWPVVVYLQSAFYYITNDIRWAHNFCDLLTLVALLKIFIPRRVGLLMTLLWFALPTQNFVFEQAWIDPILVCATAWTFYFLREKNLVAAGLLLGIAVATKQYAGIMAILIGFSVLLNSGFGSFFKLTGYSLLSFLVLILPLFYWNPQAFIEMTVKVPLAQEFRYDSFSLAAILIKNYGFSASGKLFTIIPLVGLLLSLVVIKVKRNLPLGLFLCFSLIFFFGKQAFCNYYYYLSFYFLLYLGFEYEKLYVSNKIRD
;
A
#
# COMPACT_ATOMS: atom_id res chain seq x y z
N MET A 1 37.96 -15.82 43.49
CA MET A 1 37.15 -16.39 42.39
C MET A 1 35.72 -15.93 42.57
N PRO A 2 35.12 -15.15 41.65
CA PRO A 2 33.72 -14.77 41.78
C PRO A 2 32.81 -15.88 41.23
N GLN A 3 31.87 -16.33 42.06
CA GLN A 3 30.85 -17.32 41.72
C GLN A 3 29.84 -16.71 40.74
N THR A 4 29.86 -17.17 39.49
CA THR A 4 28.81 -16.88 38.49
C THR A 4 27.60 -17.75 38.80
N SER A 5 26.63 -17.23 39.55
CA SER A 5 25.33 -17.89 39.74
C SER A 5 24.54 -17.83 38.44
N ALA A 6 24.66 -18.87 37.61
CA ALA A 6 23.77 -19.12 36.50
C ALA A 6 22.38 -19.42 37.06
N SER A 7 21.53 -18.40 37.15
CA SER A 7 20.12 -18.55 37.48
C SER A 7 19.47 -19.45 36.43
N ALA A 8 18.97 -20.61 36.87
CA ALA A 8 18.24 -21.54 36.03
C ALA A 8 17.10 -20.84 35.26
N PRO A 9 16.85 -21.21 34.00
CA PRO A 9 15.77 -20.62 33.21
C PRO A 9 14.44 -20.89 33.94
N ARG A 10 13.80 -19.81 34.42
CA ARG A 10 12.47 -19.86 35.03
C ARG A 10 11.54 -20.66 34.12
N SER A 11 10.87 -21.65 34.72
CA SER A 11 10.01 -22.64 34.12
C SER A 11 9.05 -22.05 33.06
N PHE A 12 9.39 -22.27 31.80
CA PHE A 12 8.72 -21.76 30.59
C PHE A 12 7.34 -22.42 30.32
N LEU A 13 6.85 -23.27 31.22
CA LEU A 13 5.75 -24.22 30.93
C LEU A 13 4.45 -23.99 31.71
N LYS A 14 4.32 -22.95 32.53
CA LYS A 14 3.03 -22.64 33.20
C LYS A 14 2.25 -21.53 32.49
N LYS A 15 1.46 -21.95 31.49
CA LYS A 15 0.13 -21.45 31.03
C LYS A 15 0.04 -21.44 29.49
N ILE A 16 -0.34 -22.58 28.92
CA ILE A 16 -0.42 -22.82 27.46
C ILE A 16 -1.67 -22.17 26.82
N ALA A 17 -2.68 -21.77 27.61
CA ALA A 17 -3.85 -21.06 27.08
C ALA A 17 -3.83 -19.59 27.54
N PRO A 18 -3.97 -18.62 26.61
CA PRO A 18 -4.19 -17.24 26.99
C PRO A 18 -5.48 -17.16 27.83
N PRO A 19 -5.47 -16.48 28.98
CA PRO A 19 -6.69 -16.12 29.70
C PRO A 19 -7.69 -15.47 28.71
N LYS A 20 -8.98 -15.69 28.92
CA LYS A 20 -10.06 -15.12 28.08
C LYS A 20 -9.88 -13.62 27.85
N GLU A 21 -9.34 -12.95 28.85
CA GLU A 21 -8.99 -11.53 28.86
C GLU A 21 -7.96 -11.18 27.78
N VAL A 22 -6.90 -12.00 27.63
CA VAL A 22 -5.84 -11.79 26.62
C VAL A 22 -6.41 -11.92 25.21
N LEU A 23 -7.27 -12.91 24.96
CA LEU A 23 -7.95 -13.05 23.67
C LEU A 23 -8.82 -11.82 23.35
N LEU A 24 -9.57 -11.32 24.34
CA LEU A 24 -10.39 -10.12 24.17
C LEU A 24 -9.56 -8.85 23.91
N ALA A 25 -8.40 -8.70 24.56
CA ALA A 25 -7.52 -7.55 24.33
C ALA A 25 -6.78 -7.63 22.99
N LEU A 26 -6.48 -8.83 22.50
CA LEU A 26 -5.85 -9.02 21.19
C LEU A 26 -6.86 -8.99 20.04
N LEU A 27 -8.15 -9.15 20.32
CA LEU A 27 -9.21 -9.22 19.30
C LEU A 27 -9.16 -8.06 18.29
N PRO A 28 -8.99 -6.77 18.68
CA PRO A 28 -8.85 -5.68 17.71
C PRO A 28 -7.66 -5.86 16.77
N LEU A 29 -6.54 -6.34 17.30
CA LEU A 29 -5.32 -6.57 16.52
C LEU A 29 -5.48 -7.79 15.59
N PHE A 30 -6.10 -8.87 16.06
CA PHE A 30 -6.44 -10.02 15.23
C PHE A 30 -7.40 -9.65 14.10
N ILE A 31 -8.42 -8.83 14.38
CA ILE A 31 -9.33 -8.33 13.35
C ILE A 31 -8.58 -7.45 12.34
N ALA A 32 -7.64 -6.64 12.81
CA ALA A 32 -6.83 -5.83 11.92
C ALA A 32 -5.91 -6.71 11.03
N PHE A 33 -5.28 -7.74 11.59
CA PHE A 33 -4.52 -8.72 10.80
C PHE A 33 -5.40 -9.54 9.86
N LEU A 34 -6.62 -9.88 10.25
CA LEU A 34 -7.60 -10.54 9.40
C LEU A 34 -7.96 -9.64 8.21
N LEU A 35 -8.27 -8.37 8.45
CA LEU A 35 -8.55 -7.40 7.38
C LEU A 35 -7.36 -7.24 6.43
N TYR A 36 -6.12 -7.15 6.95
CA TYR A 36 -4.92 -7.07 6.11
C TYR A 36 -4.72 -8.35 5.29
N SER A 37 -4.99 -9.51 5.90
CA SER A 37 -4.94 -10.82 5.24
C SER A 37 -5.99 -10.93 4.14
N GLU A 38 -7.22 -10.46 4.40
CA GLU A 38 -8.29 -10.42 3.41
C GLU A 38 -7.96 -9.44 2.27
N LEU A 39 -7.37 -8.27 2.55
CA LEU A 39 -6.88 -7.39 1.48
C LEU A 39 -5.88 -8.13 0.59
N GLY A 40 -4.87 -8.78 1.16
CA GLY A 40 -3.89 -9.57 0.39
C GLY A 40 -4.51 -10.74 -0.38
N GLU A 41 -5.39 -11.51 0.25
CA GLU A 41 -6.04 -12.68 -0.34
C GLU A 41 -7.00 -12.32 -1.46
N ASN A 42 -7.82 -11.29 -1.26
CA ASN A 42 -8.78 -10.85 -2.27
C ASN A 42 -8.04 -10.34 -3.49
N LEU A 43 -6.99 -9.55 -3.29
CA LEU A 43 -6.15 -9.09 -4.39
C LEU A 43 -5.51 -10.26 -5.14
N TRP A 44 -4.96 -11.25 -4.42
CA TRP A 44 -4.34 -12.43 -5.02
C TRP A 44 -5.33 -13.31 -5.78
N ARG A 45 -6.56 -13.46 -5.29
CA ARG A 45 -7.58 -14.30 -5.95
C ARG A 45 -8.24 -13.63 -7.14
N THR A 46 -8.58 -12.35 -7.02
CA THR A 46 -9.43 -11.67 -8.00
C THR A 46 -8.65 -10.87 -9.02
N LYS A 47 -7.36 -10.58 -8.75
CA LYS A 47 -6.55 -9.65 -9.55
C LYS A 47 -7.18 -8.25 -9.63
N GLY A 48 -8.12 -7.94 -8.73
CA GLY A 48 -8.89 -6.70 -8.75
C GLY A 48 -10.14 -6.72 -9.63
N HIS A 49 -10.51 -7.88 -10.21
CA HIS A 49 -11.76 -8.00 -10.95
C HIS A 49 -12.93 -8.41 -10.06
N TYR A 50 -14.14 -8.18 -10.57
CA TYR A 50 -15.41 -8.51 -9.94
C TYR A 50 -15.44 -9.95 -9.40
N HIS A 51 -15.74 -10.07 -8.10
CA HIS A 51 -15.96 -11.36 -7.46
C HIS A 51 -16.81 -11.19 -6.19
N ALA A 52 -18.14 -11.29 -6.31
CA ALA A 52 -19.08 -10.96 -5.23
C ALA A 52 -18.77 -11.63 -3.88
N ARG A 53 -18.55 -12.95 -3.86
CA ARG A 53 -18.22 -13.70 -2.63
C ARG A 53 -16.92 -13.26 -1.94
N ARG A 54 -15.95 -12.76 -2.72
CA ARG A 54 -14.65 -12.32 -2.22
C ARG A 54 -14.76 -10.92 -1.64
N PHE A 55 -15.44 -10.05 -2.37
CA PHE A 55 -15.75 -8.71 -1.89
C PHE A 55 -16.58 -8.74 -0.60
N SER A 56 -17.54 -9.66 -0.45
CA SER A 56 -18.32 -9.77 0.79
C SER A 56 -17.45 -10.16 1.99
N TYR A 57 -16.43 -11.01 1.82
CA TYR A 57 -15.45 -11.30 2.88
C TYR A 57 -14.63 -10.08 3.27
N LEU A 58 -14.14 -9.32 2.27
CA LEU A 58 -13.43 -8.07 2.53
C LEU A 58 -14.33 -7.05 3.24
N LEU A 59 -15.58 -6.91 2.82
CA LEU A 59 -16.54 -5.99 3.42
C LEU A 59 -16.86 -6.37 4.87
N VAL A 60 -17.06 -7.66 5.16
CA VAL A 60 -17.27 -8.14 6.54
C VAL A 60 -16.04 -7.87 7.41
N ALA A 61 -14.83 -8.16 6.92
CA ALA A 61 -13.60 -7.86 7.66
C ALA A 61 -13.44 -6.35 7.91
N TRP A 62 -13.80 -5.52 6.93
CA TRP A 62 -13.78 -4.06 7.05
C TRP A 62 -14.80 -3.55 8.08
N LEU A 63 -16.04 -4.07 8.05
CA LEU A 63 -17.08 -3.73 9.02
C LEU A 63 -16.69 -4.14 10.45
N LEU A 64 -16.15 -5.34 10.63
CA LEU A 64 -15.64 -5.80 11.91
C LEU A 64 -14.51 -4.90 12.41
N PHE A 65 -13.56 -4.54 11.55
CA PHE A 65 -12.49 -3.61 11.92
C PHE A 65 -13.03 -2.31 12.50
N TRP A 66 -13.98 -1.66 11.81
CA TRP A 66 -14.57 -0.40 12.29
C TRP A 66 -15.40 -0.59 13.58
N ALA A 67 -16.17 -1.69 13.69
CA ALA A 67 -16.95 -1.99 14.88
C ALA A 67 -16.08 -2.11 16.14
N PHE A 68 -14.88 -2.68 16.02
CA PHE A 68 -13.95 -2.87 17.13
C PHE A 68 -13.05 -1.66 17.39
N ASN A 69 -12.61 -0.96 16.35
CA ASN A 69 -11.76 0.24 16.47
C ASN A 69 -12.49 1.40 17.20
N LEU A 70 -13.82 1.45 17.08
CA LEU A 70 -14.61 2.46 17.78
C LEU A 70 -14.78 2.18 19.28
N LYS A 71 -14.58 0.94 19.75
CA LYS A 71 -15.01 0.48 21.10
C LYS A 71 -13.90 0.13 22.09
N SER A 72 -12.64 -0.08 21.69
CA SER A 72 -11.66 -0.76 22.56
C SER A 72 -11.10 0.11 23.69
N ARG A 73 -11.66 -0.03 24.92
CA ARG A 73 -11.07 0.41 26.20
C ARG A 73 -10.38 -0.74 26.99
N ILE A 74 -10.25 -1.93 26.40
CA ILE A 74 -9.94 -3.18 27.14
C ILE A 74 -8.42 -3.43 27.32
N MET A 75 -7.52 -2.62 26.75
CA MET A 75 -6.07 -2.90 26.80
C MET A 75 -5.38 -2.58 28.13
N ALA A 76 -6.06 -1.91 29.09
CA ALA A 76 -5.41 -1.41 30.30
C ALA A 76 -5.07 -2.49 31.34
N ALA A 77 -5.70 -3.68 31.27
CA ALA A 77 -5.64 -4.68 32.33
C ALA A 77 -4.64 -5.83 32.11
N ILE A 78 -3.93 -5.85 30.97
CA ILE A 78 -3.11 -7.00 30.56
C ILE A 78 -1.65 -6.63 30.47
N ASP A 79 -0.80 -7.57 30.86
CA ASP A 79 0.65 -7.48 30.67
C ASP A 79 0.98 -7.23 29.19
N LYS A 80 1.69 -6.12 28.94
CA LYS A 80 2.04 -5.68 27.60
C LYS A 80 3.03 -6.62 26.92
N GLU A 81 3.90 -7.30 27.67
CA GLU A 81 4.85 -8.25 27.10
C GLU A 81 4.13 -9.42 26.45
N VAL A 82 3.11 -9.94 27.14
CA VAL A 82 2.24 -11.00 26.62
C VAL A 82 1.53 -10.51 25.35
N LEU A 83 0.97 -9.30 25.36
CA LEU A 83 0.31 -8.73 24.18
C LEU A 83 1.27 -8.58 22.98
N ILE A 84 2.49 -8.09 23.22
CA ILE A 84 3.52 -7.93 22.18
C ILE A 84 3.91 -9.27 21.59
N GLU A 85 4.13 -10.30 22.43
CA GLU A 85 4.50 -11.64 21.95
C GLU A 85 3.40 -12.24 21.06
N TRP A 86 2.15 -12.22 21.50
CA TRP A 86 1.03 -12.75 20.72
C TRP A 86 0.78 -11.95 19.43
N ALA A 87 0.97 -10.63 19.47
CA ALA A 87 0.94 -9.79 18.28
C ALA A 87 2.01 -10.20 17.26
N GLN A 88 3.24 -10.51 17.71
CA GLN A 88 4.31 -11.00 16.83
C GLN A 88 3.96 -12.36 16.22
N LYS A 89 3.44 -13.28 17.04
CA LYS A 89 2.99 -14.59 16.58
C LYS A 89 1.89 -14.47 15.54
N ALA A 90 0.88 -13.64 15.78
CA ALA A 90 -0.18 -13.36 14.82
C ALA A 90 0.38 -12.79 13.51
N LEU A 91 1.33 -11.87 13.58
CA LEU A 91 1.99 -11.31 12.41
C LEU A 91 2.77 -12.37 11.62
N HIS A 92 3.53 -13.24 12.28
CA HIS A 92 4.24 -14.33 11.61
C HIS A 92 3.26 -15.33 10.97
N LEU A 93 2.09 -15.59 11.55
CA LEU A 93 1.05 -16.41 10.91
C LEU A 93 0.55 -15.77 9.61
N VAL A 94 0.31 -14.46 9.59
CA VAL A 94 -0.06 -13.73 8.36
C VAL A 94 1.05 -13.83 7.31
N LEU A 95 2.31 -13.66 7.72
CA LEU A 95 3.46 -13.79 6.82
C LEU A 95 3.60 -15.20 6.24
N ILE A 96 3.50 -16.24 7.08
CA ILE A 96 3.51 -17.65 6.64
C ILE A 96 2.40 -17.88 5.61
N TYR A 97 1.19 -17.40 5.89
CA TYR A 97 0.06 -17.49 4.99
C TYR A 97 0.34 -16.82 3.64
N PHE A 98 0.87 -15.59 3.64
CA PHE A 98 1.21 -14.86 2.42
C PHE A 98 2.31 -15.54 1.61
N PHE A 99 3.42 -15.94 2.26
CA PHE A 99 4.49 -16.66 1.58
C PHE A 99 4.03 -17.99 1.00
N TYR A 100 3.16 -18.72 1.71
CA TYR A 100 2.56 -19.94 1.19
C TYR A 100 1.70 -19.66 -0.06
N LYS A 101 0.94 -18.55 -0.09
CA LYS A 101 0.15 -18.17 -1.27
C LYS A 101 1.03 -17.87 -2.47
N THR A 102 2.07 -17.06 -2.29
CA THR A 102 3.05 -16.76 -3.34
C THR A 102 3.81 -18.02 -3.78
N ALA A 103 4.12 -18.93 -2.85
CA ALA A 103 4.75 -20.21 -3.17
C ALA A 103 3.85 -21.14 -4.00
N ARG A 104 2.53 -21.08 -3.79
CA ARG A 104 1.57 -21.84 -4.60
C ARG A 104 1.39 -21.25 -5.99
N ASP A 105 1.22 -19.94 -6.06
CA ASP A 105 1.07 -19.19 -7.31
C ASP A 105 1.60 -17.75 -7.11
N PRO A 106 2.75 -17.41 -7.72
CA PRO A 106 3.34 -16.08 -7.63
C PRO A 106 2.51 -14.97 -8.29
N ARG A 107 1.45 -15.32 -9.04
CA ARG A 107 0.53 -14.40 -9.75
C ARG A 107 1.19 -13.51 -10.79
N VAL A 108 2.25 -13.99 -11.43
CA VAL A 108 2.82 -13.39 -12.65
C VAL A 108 2.10 -14.01 -13.85
N ILE A 109 1.34 -13.23 -14.61
CA ILE A 109 0.44 -13.71 -15.67
C ILE A 109 1.20 -14.10 -16.93
N TYR A 110 2.11 -13.24 -17.36
CA TYR A 110 2.84 -13.32 -18.62
C TYR A 110 4.25 -13.87 -18.40
N ILE A 111 4.39 -14.81 -17.46
CA ILE A 111 5.68 -15.43 -17.17
C ILE A 111 6.06 -16.41 -18.30
N GLU A 112 7.13 -16.09 -19.02
CA GLU A 112 7.66 -16.91 -20.13
C GLU A 112 8.64 -17.98 -19.62
N SER A 113 9.30 -17.72 -18.48
CA SER A 113 10.34 -18.59 -17.93
C SER A 113 9.84 -19.46 -16.77
N GLU A 114 9.74 -20.77 -17.00
CA GLU A 114 9.39 -21.75 -15.96
C GLU A 114 10.41 -21.80 -14.82
N SER A 115 11.69 -21.58 -15.11
CA SER A 115 12.75 -21.54 -14.10
C SER A 115 12.56 -20.36 -13.15
N ILE A 116 12.26 -19.16 -13.67
CA ILE A 116 11.94 -17.99 -12.84
C ILE A 116 10.71 -18.27 -11.98
N ASN A 117 9.64 -18.83 -12.54
CA ASN A 117 8.44 -19.19 -11.77
C ASN A 117 8.78 -20.14 -10.60
N SER A 118 9.61 -21.15 -10.87
CA SER A 118 10.06 -22.11 -9.85
C SER A 118 10.90 -21.44 -8.76
N VAL A 119 11.81 -20.54 -9.12
CA VAL A 119 12.60 -19.77 -8.14
C VAL A 119 11.72 -18.90 -7.27
N LEU A 120 10.72 -18.20 -7.83
CA LEU A 120 9.76 -17.41 -7.06
C LEU A 120 9.02 -18.27 -6.04
N LYS A 121 8.62 -19.49 -6.43
CA LYS A 121 7.91 -20.42 -5.55
C LYS A 121 8.78 -20.96 -4.43
N VAL A 122 9.97 -21.47 -4.76
CA VAL A 122 10.92 -22.06 -3.81
C VAL A 122 11.39 -21.03 -2.78
N THR A 123 11.76 -19.84 -3.23
CA THR A 123 12.22 -18.77 -2.33
C THR A 123 11.09 -18.27 -1.42
N SER A 124 9.84 -18.22 -1.90
CA SER A 124 8.68 -17.92 -1.05
C SER A 124 8.44 -19.00 -0.01
N LEU A 125 8.54 -20.28 -0.38
CA LEU A 125 8.40 -21.40 0.55
C LEU A 125 9.49 -21.39 1.63
N PHE A 126 10.73 -21.06 1.24
CA PHE A 126 11.83 -20.85 2.19
C PHE A 126 11.52 -19.74 3.21
N CYS A 127 11.02 -18.58 2.74
CA CYS A 127 10.57 -17.50 3.63
C CYS A 127 9.41 -17.93 4.55
N ALA A 128 8.50 -18.80 4.08
CA ALA A 128 7.42 -19.34 4.91
C ALA A 128 7.97 -20.19 6.07
N PHE A 129 8.88 -21.13 5.78
CA PHE A 129 9.52 -21.96 6.82
C PHE A 129 10.34 -21.11 7.79
N GLY A 130 11.05 -20.12 7.28
CA GLY A 130 11.78 -19.17 8.10
C GLY A 130 10.89 -18.35 9.04
N ASN A 131 9.69 -17.96 8.60
CA ASN A 131 8.70 -17.32 9.48
C ASN A 131 8.03 -18.29 10.45
N LEU A 132 7.88 -19.57 10.09
CA LEU A 132 7.45 -20.61 11.02
C LEU A 132 8.46 -20.79 12.16
N TYR A 133 9.76 -20.77 11.86
CA TYR A 133 10.80 -20.76 12.88
C TYR A 133 10.67 -19.54 13.81
N LEU A 134 10.47 -18.33 13.26
CA LEU A 134 10.29 -17.10 14.04
C LEU A 134 8.96 -17.06 14.81
N PHE A 135 7.92 -17.76 14.36
CA PHE A 135 6.67 -17.91 15.11
C PHE A 135 6.89 -18.65 16.44
N PHE A 136 7.66 -19.74 16.40
CA PHE A 136 8.02 -20.49 17.62
C PHE A 136 9.14 -19.83 18.43
N ASN A 137 10.00 -19.04 17.76
CA ASN A 137 11.17 -18.41 18.37
C ASN A 137 11.22 -16.90 18.07
N PRO A 138 10.23 -16.10 18.51
CA PRO A 138 10.16 -14.69 18.14
C PRO A 138 11.41 -13.92 18.60
N TYR A 139 11.98 -14.28 19.75
CA TYR A 139 13.15 -13.62 20.33
C TYR A 139 14.49 -14.26 19.94
N ALA A 140 14.55 -15.07 18.88
CA ALA A 140 15.80 -15.64 18.41
C ALA A 140 16.86 -14.54 18.16
N LYS A 141 18.10 -14.76 18.62
CA LYS A 141 19.20 -13.78 18.48
C LYS A 141 19.40 -13.32 17.02
N ASN A 142 19.15 -14.23 16.07
CA ASN A 142 19.33 -14.00 14.64
C ASN A 142 18.05 -13.50 13.92
N ALA A 143 16.96 -13.23 14.63
CA ALA A 143 15.67 -12.91 14.02
C ALA A 143 15.71 -11.69 13.09
N GLN A 144 16.41 -10.62 13.49
CA GLN A 144 16.54 -9.43 12.66
C GLN A 144 17.35 -9.68 11.39
N THR A 145 18.42 -10.47 11.48
CA THR A 145 19.25 -10.85 10.32
C THR A 145 18.43 -11.68 9.34
N LEU A 146 17.66 -12.63 9.86
CA LEU A 146 16.79 -13.48 9.06
C LEU A 146 15.69 -12.67 8.35
N ILE A 147 15.07 -11.70 9.03
CA ILE A 147 14.07 -10.80 8.41
C ILE A 147 14.71 -9.95 7.29
N ARG A 148 15.92 -9.41 7.48
CA ARG A 148 16.63 -8.68 6.42
C ARG A 148 16.92 -9.58 5.22
N PHE A 149 17.31 -10.81 5.47
CA PHE A 149 17.52 -11.79 4.41
C PHE A 149 16.23 -12.05 3.60
N PHE A 150 15.08 -12.21 4.27
CA PHE A 150 13.80 -12.33 3.56
C PHE A 150 13.43 -11.09 2.75
N LEU A 151 13.72 -9.89 3.26
CA LEU A 151 13.52 -8.65 2.50
C LEU A 151 14.38 -8.62 1.23
N SER A 152 15.65 -9.05 1.32
CA SER A 152 16.53 -9.17 0.15
C SER A 152 16.00 -10.19 -0.87
N ILE A 153 15.47 -11.33 -0.41
CA ILE A 153 14.80 -12.32 -1.28
C ILE A 153 13.61 -11.68 -2.00
N LEU A 154 12.70 -11.04 -1.25
CA LEU A 154 11.49 -10.41 -1.81
C LEU A 154 11.81 -9.31 -2.82
N PHE A 155 12.83 -8.49 -2.55
CA PHE A 155 13.30 -7.49 -3.50
C PHE A 155 13.88 -8.14 -4.77
N SER A 156 14.66 -9.21 -4.61
CA SER A 156 15.22 -9.97 -5.74
C SER A 156 14.12 -10.62 -6.60
N GLN A 157 13.03 -11.09 -5.98
CA GLN A 157 11.87 -11.62 -6.70
C GLN A 157 11.26 -10.58 -7.65
N LYS A 158 11.15 -9.30 -7.22
CA LYS A 158 10.62 -8.21 -8.08
C LYS A 158 11.52 -7.95 -9.29
N ILE A 159 12.83 -8.02 -9.11
CA ILE A 159 13.80 -7.95 -10.21
C ILE A 159 13.59 -9.14 -11.16
N MET A 160 13.43 -10.37 -10.63
CA MET A 160 13.18 -11.55 -11.45
C MET A 160 11.89 -11.47 -12.27
N VAL A 161 10.85 -10.79 -11.78
CA VAL A 161 9.60 -10.57 -12.55
C VAL A 161 9.87 -9.83 -13.86
N LEU A 162 10.82 -8.89 -13.90
CA LEU A 162 11.18 -8.18 -15.15
C LEU A 162 11.70 -9.12 -16.21
N PHE A 163 12.54 -10.07 -15.81
CA PHE A 163 13.13 -11.07 -16.69
C PHE A 163 12.14 -12.18 -17.03
N GLY A 164 11.24 -12.51 -16.11
CA GLY A 164 10.23 -13.55 -16.31
C GLY A 164 9.08 -13.11 -17.21
N SER A 165 8.74 -11.82 -17.20
CA SER A 165 7.62 -11.23 -17.92
C SER A 165 8.09 -9.94 -18.62
N PRO A 166 8.88 -10.05 -19.70
CA PRO A 166 9.47 -8.88 -20.35
C PRO A 166 8.46 -8.00 -21.09
N ASN A 167 7.39 -8.60 -21.65
CA ASN A 167 6.41 -7.90 -22.48
C ASN A 167 4.96 -8.18 -22.03
N PRO A 168 4.55 -7.77 -20.82
CA PRO A 168 3.20 -8.01 -20.32
C PRO A 168 2.16 -7.30 -21.20
N LEU A 169 1.15 -8.03 -21.68
CA LEU A 169 0.10 -7.49 -22.54
C LEU A 169 -0.99 -6.79 -21.71
N ILE A 170 -0.71 -5.58 -21.24
CA ILE A 170 -1.61 -4.77 -20.40
C ILE A 170 -1.48 -3.29 -20.81
N ASP A 171 -2.60 -2.57 -20.80
CA ASP A 171 -2.71 -1.19 -21.24
C ASP A 171 -1.73 -0.26 -20.53
N VAL A 172 -1.57 -0.42 -19.22
CA VAL A 172 -0.69 0.44 -18.42
C VAL A 172 0.77 0.27 -18.82
N PHE A 173 1.26 -0.95 -19.01
CA PHE A 173 2.63 -1.20 -19.46
C PHE A 173 2.86 -0.63 -20.87
N THR A 174 1.95 -0.94 -21.80
CA THR A 174 2.04 -0.48 -23.20
C THR A 174 2.02 1.06 -23.28
N SER A 175 1.03 1.70 -22.65
CA SER A 175 0.86 3.16 -22.72
C SER A 175 1.99 3.88 -22.01
N ASN A 176 2.45 3.39 -20.86
CA ASN A 176 3.56 4.04 -20.17
C ASN A 176 4.89 3.89 -20.92
N THR A 177 5.12 2.73 -21.55
CA THR A 177 6.31 2.51 -22.37
C THR A 177 6.30 3.42 -23.60
N GLN A 178 5.18 3.49 -24.32
CA GLN A 178 5.02 4.42 -25.45
C GLN A 178 5.15 5.89 -24.99
N GLY A 179 4.58 6.25 -23.83
CA GLY A 179 4.72 7.60 -23.27
C GLY A 179 6.16 7.97 -22.95
N ALA A 180 6.94 7.05 -22.40
CA ALA A 180 8.36 7.24 -22.17
C ALA A 180 9.14 7.40 -23.49
N GLN A 181 8.84 6.57 -24.50
CA GLN A 181 9.44 6.67 -25.83
C GLN A 181 9.12 8.02 -26.50
N TYR A 182 7.87 8.48 -26.44
CA TYR A 182 7.48 9.77 -26.99
C TYR A 182 8.18 10.93 -26.27
N PHE A 183 8.20 10.91 -24.94
CA PHE A 183 8.88 11.92 -24.14
C PHE A 183 10.36 12.05 -24.53
N LEU A 184 11.08 10.92 -24.63
CA LEU A 184 12.50 10.89 -25.00
C LEU A 184 12.76 11.32 -26.46
N LYS A 185 11.77 11.19 -27.35
CA LYS A 185 11.84 11.67 -28.74
C LYS A 185 11.46 13.15 -28.88
N GLY A 186 11.17 13.85 -27.78
CA GLY A 186 10.67 15.23 -27.85
C GLY A 186 9.26 15.32 -28.44
N ILE A 187 8.45 14.28 -28.27
CA ILE A 187 7.03 14.26 -28.63
C ILE A 187 6.22 14.37 -27.34
N ASN A 188 5.23 15.26 -27.32
CA ASN A 188 4.37 15.43 -26.15
C ASN A 188 3.59 14.12 -25.87
N PRO A 189 3.75 13.48 -24.69
CA PRO A 189 3.12 12.19 -24.41
C PRO A 189 1.58 12.27 -24.37
N TYR A 190 1.01 13.41 -24.00
CA TYR A 190 -0.44 13.58 -23.92
C TYR A 190 -1.09 13.80 -25.29
N GLY A 191 -0.33 14.31 -26.27
CA GLY A 191 -0.80 14.58 -27.64
C GLY A 191 -0.46 13.49 -28.66
N ALA A 192 0.22 12.42 -28.25
CA ALA A 192 0.65 11.35 -29.13
C ALA A 192 -0.45 10.29 -29.35
N SER A 193 -0.34 9.51 -30.41
CA SER A 193 -1.23 8.38 -30.68
C SER A 193 -0.73 7.11 -30.01
N TYR A 194 -1.62 6.36 -29.38
CA TYR A 194 -1.29 5.14 -28.64
C TYR A 194 -1.93 3.92 -29.29
N GLN A 195 -1.29 2.77 -29.10
CA GLN A 195 -1.82 1.51 -29.59
C GLN A 195 -3.02 1.07 -28.75
N ASP A 196 -4.15 0.82 -29.39
CA ASP A 196 -5.28 0.13 -28.77
C ASP A 196 -5.04 -1.38 -28.76
N ILE A 197 -4.52 -1.90 -27.65
CA ILE A 197 -4.30 -3.35 -27.49
C ILE A 197 -5.58 -4.14 -27.21
N TYR A 198 -6.71 -3.46 -26.99
CA TYR A 198 -8.00 -4.08 -26.70
C TYR A 198 -8.98 -4.04 -27.89
N ALA A 199 -8.60 -3.42 -29.01
CA ALA A 199 -9.38 -3.35 -30.24
C ALA A 199 -10.82 -2.84 -30.01
N GLY A 200 -10.95 -1.72 -29.31
CA GLY A 200 -12.20 -1.04 -29.01
C GLY A 200 -13.00 -1.64 -27.85
N LYS A 201 -12.49 -2.66 -27.17
CA LYS A 201 -13.14 -3.21 -25.98
C LYS A 201 -12.97 -2.26 -24.79
N TYR A 202 -13.77 -2.49 -23.76
CA TYR A 202 -13.56 -1.92 -22.42
C TYR A 202 -13.74 -0.41 -22.26
N ASP A 203 -14.23 0.29 -23.30
CA ASP A 203 -14.26 1.77 -23.35
C ASP A 203 -12.89 2.37 -23.00
N TYR A 204 -11.85 1.67 -23.43
CA TYR A 204 -10.47 2.05 -23.20
C TYR A 204 -10.11 3.14 -24.21
N ALA A 205 -9.77 4.32 -23.72
CA ALA A 205 -9.18 5.40 -24.51
C ALA A 205 -7.65 5.25 -24.51
N PRO A 206 -7.02 4.80 -25.61
CA PRO A 206 -5.57 4.63 -25.66
C PRO A 206 -4.90 5.99 -25.48
N GLY A 207 -4.02 6.09 -24.49
CA GLY A 207 -3.33 7.34 -24.22
C GLY A 207 -2.59 7.38 -22.89
N TYR A 208 -1.86 8.48 -22.68
CA TYR A 208 -1.15 8.73 -21.43
C TYR A 208 -2.02 9.49 -20.42
N VAL A 209 -2.57 8.77 -19.45
CA VAL A 209 -3.57 9.30 -18.50
C VAL A 209 -3.00 9.75 -17.14
N TYR A 210 -1.71 9.51 -16.90
CA TYR A 210 -1.07 9.80 -15.62
C TYR A 210 -0.47 11.20 -15.56
N TRP A 211 -0.21 11.68 -14.35
CA TRP A 211 0.42 12.99 -14.15
C TRP A 211 1.96 12.90 -14.28
N PRO A 212 2.63 14.04 -14.54
CA PRO A 212 3.98 14.08 -15.13
C PRO A 212 5.09 13.35 -14.39
N VAL A 213 5.00 13.19 -13.06
CA VAL A 213 6.04 12.49 -12.29
C VAL A 213 6.29 11.09 -12.84
N VAL A 214 5.22 10.42 -13.28
CA VAL A 214 5.32 9.06 -13.82
C VAL A 214 6.16 9.05 -15.09
N VAL A 215 5.88 9.93 -16.06
CA VAL A 215 6.61 9.94 -17.34
C VAL A 215 8.05 10.38 -17.13
N TYR A 216 8.33 11.37 -16.27
CA TYR A 216 9.70 11.78 -16.00
C TYR A 216 10.54 10.63 -15.43
N LEU A 217 10.03 9.97 -14.40
CA LEU A 217 10.77 8.90 -13.72
C LEU A 217 10.90 7.67 -14.61
N GLN A 218 9.80 7.22 -15.22
CA GLN A 218 9.82 6.05 -16.09
C GLN A 218 10.65 6.28 -17.34
N SER A 219 10.66 7.48 -17.92
CA SER A 219 11.53 7.79 -19.08
C SER A 219 13.01 7.72 -18.73
N ALA A 220 13.40 8.22 -17.55
CA ALA A 220 14.79 8.15 -17.11
C ALA A 220 15.27 6.70 -16.98
N PHE A 221 14.46 5.82 -16.40
CA PHE A 221 14.80 4.40 -16.31
C PHE A 221 14.72 3.69 -17.65
N TYR A 222 13.68 3.96 -18.45
CA TYR A 222 13.55 3.40 -19.80
C TYR A 222 14.74 3.75 -20.69
N TYR A 223 15.27 4.97 -20.60
CA TYR A 223 16.48 5.36 -21.33
C TYR A 223 17.70 4.50 -20.98
N ILE A 224 17.83 4.08 -19.72
CA ILE A 224 19.00 3.32 -19.23
C ILE A 224 18.82 1.81 -19.44
N THR A 225 17.61 1.29 -19.22
CA THR A 225 17.35 -0.16 -19.11
C THR A 225 16.39 -0.69 -20.17
N ASN A 226 15.82 0.17 -21.02
CA ASN A 226 14.76 -0.16 -21.98
C ASN A 226 13.50 -0.80 -21.34
N ASP A 227 13.27 -0.56 -20.05
CA ASP A 227 12.08 -1.03 -19.33
C ASP A 227 11.69 -0.04 -18.22
N ILE A 228 10.47 0.49 -18.29
CA ILE A 228 9.92 1.48 -17.35
C ILE A 228 9.80 0.98 -15.91
N ARG A 229 9.68 -0.33 -15.70
CA ARG A 229 9.40 -0.93 -14.38
C ARG A 229 10.62 -0.89 -13.45
N TRP A 230 11.81 -0.61 -13.97
CA TRP A 230 12.96 -0.31 -13.10
C TRP A 230 12.73 0.92 -12.22
N ALA A 231 11.92 1.89 -12.66
CA ALA A 231 11.46 2.99 -11.81
C ALA A 231 10.70 2.48 -10.58
N HIS A 232 9.88 1.43 -10.73
CA HIS A 232 9.14 0.83 -9.62
C HIS A 232 10.08 0.12 -8.65
N ASN A 233 11.08 -0.63 -9.14
CA ASN A 233 12.08 -1.29 -8.28
C ASN A 233 12.85 -0.25 -7.45
N PHE A 234 13.23 0.86 -8.07
CA PHE A 234 13.89 1.96 -7.37
C PHE A 234 12.99 2.57 -6.29
N CYS A 235 11.73 2.88 -6.61
CA CYS A 235 10.75 3.37 -5.64
C CYS A 235 10.47 2.38 -4.50
N ASP A 236 10.45 1.08 -4.78
CA ASP A 236 10.31 0.05 -3.75
C ASP A 236 11.51 0.02 -2.81
N LEU A 237 12.74 0.11 -3.34
CA LEU A 237 13.94 0.18 -2.51
C LEU A 237 13.89 1.41 -1.59
N LEU A 238 13.48 2.57 -2.11
CA LEU A 238 13.28 3.77 -1.32
C LEU A 238 12.16 3.62 -0.29
N THR A 239 11.08 2.92 -0.62
CA THR A 239 9.98 2.61 0.30
C THR A 239 10.46 1.72 1.44
N LEU A 240 11.26 0.70 1.15
CA LEU A 240 11.89 -0.16 2.16
C LEU A 240 12.67 0.68 3.17
N VAL A 241 13.53 1.58 2.69
CA VAL A 241 14.31 2.47 3.55
C VAL A 241 13.41 3.40 4.36
N ALA A 242 12.37 3.97 3.75
CA ALA A 242 11.42 4.83 4.46
C ALA A 242 10.71 4.08 5.59
N LEU A 243 10.16 2.88 5.34
CA LEU A 243 9.44 2.09 6.36
C LEU A 243 10.34 1.69 7.53
N LEU A 244 11.61 1.34 7.27
CA LEU A 244 12.58 1.06 8.32
C LEU A 244 12.90 2.27 9.20
N LYS A 245 12.76 3.49 8.66
CA LYS A 245 12.94 4.74 9.40
C LYS A 245 11.65 5.26 10.05
N ILE A 246 10.50 4.98 9.45
CA ILE A 246 9.20 5.43 9.96
C ILE A 246 8.86 4.72 11.25
N PHE A 247 9.06 3.41 11.38
CA PHE A 247 8.61 2.69 12.56
C PHE A 247 9.74 2.37 13.53
N ILE A 248 9.50 2.64 14.81
CA ILE A 248 10.42 2.30 15.90
C ILE A 248 9.72 1.45 16.97
N PRO A 249 10.44 0.60 17.71
CA PRO A 249 11.86 0.27 17.54
C PRO A 249 12.14 -0.53 16.25
N ARG A 250 13.43 -0.67 15.91
CA ARG A 250 13.92 -1.30 14.66
C ARG A 250 13.24 -2.63 14.32
N ARG A 251 12.87 -3.44 15.32
CA ARG A 251 12.17 -4.72 15.11
C ARG A 251 10.76 -4.53 14.54
N VAL A 252 10.02 -3.52 14.99
CA VAL A 252 8.71 -3.15 14.42
C VAL A 252 8.88 -2.71 12.97
N GLY A 253 9.87 -1.86 12.69
CA GLY A 253 10.19 -1.44 11.32
C GLY A 253 10.50 -2.62 10.40
N LEU A 254 11.35 -3.55 10.83
CA LEU A 254 11.67 -4.76 10.05
C LEU A 254 10.42 -5.62 9.77
N LEU A 255 9.58 -5.84 10.78
CA LEU A 255 8.39 -6.67 10.67
C LEU A 255 7.29 -6.06 9.79
N MET A 256 7.03 -4.75 9.93
CA MET A 256 6.06 -4.04 9.08
C MET A 256 6.55 -3.92 7.64
N THR A 257 7.86 -3.70 7.45
CA THR A 257 8.45 -3.71 6.10
C THR A 257 8.36 -5.09 5.47
N LEU A 258 8.63 -6.16 6.23
CA LEU A 258 8.45 -7.54 5.75
C LEU A 258 6.99 -7.82 5.37
N LEU A 259 6.03 -7.37 6.19
CA LEU A 259 4.60 -7.52 5.92
C LEU A 259 4.17 -6.80 4.62
N TRP A 260 4.73 -5.62 4.33
CA TRP A 260 4.48 -4.91 3.08
C TRP A 260 4.99 -5.69 1.87
N PHE A 261 6.27 -6.07 1.89
CA PHE A 261 6.93 -6.73 0.78
C PHE A 261 6.44 -8.16 0.56
N ALA A 262 5.91 -8.82 1.60
CA ALA A 262 5.31 -10.15 1.51
C ALA A 262 3.87 -10.13 0.99
N LEU A 263 3.26 -8.95 0.75
CA LEU A 263 1.89 -8.88 0.24
C LEU A 263 1.78 -9.70 -1.07
N PRO A 264 0.87 -10.69 -1.18
CA PRO A 264 0.92 -11.68 -2.26
C PRO A 264 0.73 -11.14 -3.68
N THR A 265 0.30 -9.89 -3.82
CA THR A 265 0.10 -9.22 -5.10
C THR A 265 1.21 -8.29 -5.53
N GLN A 266 2.30 -8.18 -4.76
CA GLN A 266 3.45 -7.34 -5.12
C GLN A 266 3.99 -7.67 -6.52
N ASN A 267 4.22 -8.96 -6.81
CA ASN A 267 4.73 -9.40 -8.11
C ASN A 267 3.76 -9.08 -9.25
N PHE A 268 2.46 -9.26 -9.02
CA PHE A 268 1.42 -8.94 -9.99
C PHE A 268 1.36 -7.44 -10.29
N VAL A 269 1.29 -6.59 -9.26
CA VAL A 269 1.28 -5.12 -9.40
C VAL A 269 2.50 -4.64 -10.18
N PHE A 270 3.65 -5.26 -9.92
CA PHE A 270 4.92 -4.96 -10.56
C PHE A 270 4.93 -5.35 -12.05
N GLU A 271 4.49 -6.56 -12.35
CA GLU A 271 4.33 -7.06 -13.72
C GLU A 271 3.46 -6.12 -14.55
N GLN A 272 2.32 -5.69 -14.01
CA GLN A 272 1.35 -4.85 -14.72
C GLN A 272 1.80 -3.39 -14.91
N ALA A 273 3.00 -3.04 -14.41
CA ALA A 273 3.54 -1.68 -14.44
C ALA A 273 2.59 -0.61 -13.88
N TRP A 274 1.74 -0.97 -12.92
CA TRP A 274 0.92 0.00 -12.23
C TRP A 274 1.80 0.98 -11.46
N ILE A 275 1.47 2.27 -11.57
CA ILE A 275 2.28 3.38 -11.04
C ILE A 275 2.24 3.51 -9.51
N ASP A 276 1.40 2.72 -8.86
CA ASP A 276 1.14 2.79 -7.43
C ASP A 276 2.38 2.60 -6.52
N PRO A 277 3.44 1.84 -6.89
CA PRO A 277 4.71 1.83 -6.15
C PRO A 277 5.41 3.20 -6.10
N ILE A 278 5.31 4.02 -7.16
CA ILE A 278 5.85 5.39 -7.17
C ILE A 278 5.10 6.24 -6.15
N LEU A 279 3.77 6.13 -6.14
CA LEU A 279 2.91 6.85 -5.20
C LEU A 279 3.16 6.40 -3.76
N VAL A 280 3.29 5.09 -3.50
CA VAL A 280 3.65 4.53 -2.20
C VAL A 280 4.98 5.09 -1.71
N CYS A 281 6.00 5.17 -2.57
CA CYS A 281 7.30 5.73 -2.22
C CYS A 281 7.19 7.18 -1.76
N ALA A 282 6.52 8.04 -2.53
CA ALA A 282 6.33 9.44 -2.17
C ALA A 282 5.54 9.59 -0.86
N THR A 283 4.51 8.77 -0.66
CA THR A 283 3.71 8.75 0.58
C THR A 283 4.54 8.29 1.77
N ALA A 284 5.32 7.21 1.65
CA ALA A 284 6.18 6.71 2.71
C ALA A 284 7.16 7.79 3.19
N TRP A 285 7.87 8.43 2.27
CA TRP A 285 8.81 9.49 2.62
C TRP A 285 8.13 10.75 3.17
N THR A 286 6.92 11.08 2.71
CA THR A 286 6.10 12.14 3.32
C THR A 286 5.84 11.81 4.81
N PHE A 287 5.42 10.59 5.13
CA PHE A 287 5.21 10.15 6.51
C PHE A 287 6.49 10.18 7.35
N TYR A 288 7.62 9.76 6.78
CA TYR A 288 8.91 9.86 7.46
C TYR A 288 9.25 11.31 7.83
N PHE A 289 9.18 12.24 6.88
CA PHE A 289 9.54 13.63 7.17
C PHE A 289 8.50 14.36 8.03
N LEU A 290 7.23 13.98 7.99
CA LEU A 290 6.23 14.45 8.96
C LEU A 290 6.62 14.02 10.39
N ARG A 291 7.08 12.77 10.57
CA ARG A 291 7.57 12.26 11.86
C ARG A 291 8.80 13.03 12.34
N GLU A 292 9.73 13.33 11.44
CA GLU A 292 10.92 14.17 11.71
C GLU A 292 10.59 15.67 11.86
N LYS A 293 9.31 16.06 11.74
CA LYS A 293 8.85 17.45 11.73
C LYS A 293 9.49 18.34 10.64
N ASN A 294 10.07 17.73 9.60
CA ASN A 294 10.62 18.42 8.45
C ASN A 294 9.50 18.69 7.43
N LEU A 295 8.72 19.74 7.68
CA LEU A 295 7.57 20.12 6.84
C LEU A 295 7.95 20.54 5.43
N VAL A 296 9.20 20.96 5.19
CA VAL A 296 9.68 21.31 3.85
C VAL A 296 9.80 20.05 3.00
N ALA A 297 10.57 19.07 3.48
CA ALA A 297 10.76 17.81 2.77
C ALA A 297 9.44 17.03 2.64
N ALA A 298 8.63 17.01 3.70
CA ALA A 298 7.29 16.41 3.65
C ALA A 298 6.39 17.10 2.62
N GLY A 299 6.42 18.43 2.55
CA GLY A 299 5.65 19.21 1.57
C GLY A 299 6.08 18.90 0.14
N LEU A 300 7.38 18.94 -0.15
CA LEU A 300 7.91 18.63 -1.48
C LEU A 300 7.52 17.22 -1.95
N LEU A 301 7.63 16.21 -1.08
CA LEU A 301 7.25 14.83 -1.41
C LEU A 301 5.74 14.64 -1.53
N LEU A 302 4.95 15.40 -0.77
CA LEU A 302 3.50 15.42 -0.91
C LEU A 302 3.09 16.00 -2.26
N GLY A 303 3.74 17.07 -2.72
CA GLY A 303 3.48 17.62 -4.05
C GLY A 303 3.91 16.68 -5.19
N ILE A 304 5.02 15.95 -5.02
CA ILE A 304 5.41 14.85 -5.93
C ILE A 304 4.32 13.75 -5.96
N ALA A 305 3.81 13.34 -4.81
CA ALA A 305 2.73 12.35 -4.74
C ALA A 305 1.47 12.85 -5.47
N VAL A 306 1.08 14.11 -5.24
CA VAL A 306 -0.02 14.77 -5.95
C VAL A 306 0.24 14.75 -7.45
N ALA A 307 1.43 15.18 -7.91
CA ALA A 307 1.87 15.18 -9.30
C ALA A 307 2.07 13.79 -9.94
N THR A 308 1.81 12.71 -9.20
CA THR A 308 1.85 11.32 -9.70
C THR A 308 0.44 10.83 -10.08
N LYS A 309 -0.58 11.11 -9.25
CA LYS A 309 -1.94 10.57 -9.44
C LYS A 309 -2.99 11.49 -8.80
N GLN A 310 -4.09 11.75 -9.51
CA GLN A 310 -5.11 12.75 -9.19
C GLN A 310 -5.64 12.64 -7.74
N TYR A 311 -5.96 11.41 -7.29
CA TYR A 311 -6.54 11.22 -5.95
C TYR A 311 -5.55 11.46 -4.80
N ALA A 312 -4.25 11.62 -5.07
CA ALA A 312 -3.29 12.01 -4.05
C ALA A 312 -3.53 13.46 -3.55
N GLY A 313 -4.29 14.27 -4.29
CA GLY A 313 -4.80 15.56 -3.79
C GLY A 313 -5.67 15.41 -2.53
N ILE A 314 -6.49 14.34 -2.45
CA ILE A 314 -7.30 14.03 -1.26
C ILE A 314 -6.39 13.69 -0.07
N MET A 315 -5.31 12.94 -0.32
CA MET A 315 -4.29 12.67 0.69
C MET A 315 -3.66 13.99 1.19
N ALA A 316 -3.32 14.91 0.29
CA ALA A 316 -2.73 16.20 0.67
C ALA A 316 -3.66 17.04 1.56
N ILE A 317 -4.98 17.04 1.28
CA ILE A 317 -5.98 17.70 2.13
C ILE A 317 -5.99 17.09 3.53
N LEU A 318 -6.03 15.76 3.64
CA LEU A 318 -6.08 15.06 4.93
C LEU A 318 -4.80 15.25 5.75
N ILE A 319 -3.63 15.22 5.10
CA ILE A 319 -2.33 15.48 5.74
C ILE A 319 -2.25 16.93 6.20
N GLY A 320 -2.61 17.89 5.32
CA GLY A 320 -2.64 19.31 5.65
C GLY A 320 -3.54 19.59 6.85
N PHE A 321 -4.75 19.01 6.87
CA PHE A 321 -5.66 19.12 8.01
C PHE A 321 -5.08 18.52 9.30
N SER A 322 -4.40 17.38 9.22
CA SER A 322 -3.71 16.79 10.37
C SER A 322 -2.60 17.70 10.91
N VAL A 323 -1.80 18.31 10.04
CA VAL A 323 -0.76 19.27 10.43
C VAL A 323 -1.37 20.54 11.03
N LEU A 324 -2.46 21.05 10.46
CA LEU A 324 -3.19 22.20 11.00
C LEU A 324 -3.63 21.94 12.44
N LEU A 325 -4.23 20.77 12.69
CA LEU A 325 -4.75 20.39 14.00
C LEU A 325 -3.65 20.15 15.05
N ASN A 326 -2.47 19.69 14.65
CA ASN A 326 -1.40 19.30 15.57
C ASN A 326 -0.28 20.33 15.70
N SER A 327 -0.15 21.26 14.75
CA SER A 327 0.99 22.19 14.66
C SER A 327 0.61 23.60 14.20
N GLY A 328 -0.67 23.89 14.01
CA GLY A 328 -1.20 25.22 13.73
C GLY A 328 -1.06 25.71 12.29
N PHE A 329 -1.56 26.91 12.03
CA PHE A 329 -1.65 27.50 10.68
C PHE A 329 -0.30 27.72 10.01
N GLY A 330 0.72 28.17 10.74
CA GLY A 330 2.06 28.40 10.15
C GLY A 330 2.66 27.12 9.57
N SER A 331 2.54 26.00 10.29
CA SER A 331 2.97 24.68 9.84
C SER A 331 2.16 24.18 8.64
N PHE A 332 0.84 24.42 8.65
CA PHE A 332 -0.05 24.11 7.53
C PHE A 332 0.35 24.86 6.26
N PHE A 333 0.52 26.19 6.31
CA PHE A 333 0.91 26.97 5.14
C PHE A 333 2.31 26.62 4.65
N LYS A 334 3.24 26.29 5.56
CA LYS A 334 4.56 25.80 5.19
C LYS A 334 4.47 24.50 4.40
N LEU A 335 3.79 23.48 4.94
CA LEU A 335 3.61 22.20 4.26
C LEU A 335 2.92 22.39 2.90
N THR A 336 1.78 23.08 2.88
CA THR A 336 0.96 23.29 1.69
C THR A 336 1.69 24.12 0.64
N GLY A 337 2.46 25.13 1.05
CA GLY A 337 3.26 25.96 0.14
C GLY A 337 4.33 25.16 -0.59
N TYR A 338 5.10 24.32 0.11
CA TYR A 338 6.11 23.45 -0.52
C TYR A 338 5.48 22.32 -1.34
N SER A 339 4.31 21.82 -0.93
CA SER A 339 3.54 20.87 -1.75
C SER A 339 3.03 21.49 -3.04
N LEU A 340 2.53 22.72 -3.00
CA LEU A 340 2.08 23.44 -4.19
C LEU A 340 3.26 23.76 -5.11
N LEU A 341 4.39 24.20 -4.54
CA LEU A 341 5.60 24.51 -5.31
C LEU A 341 6.08 23.31 -6.11
N SER A 342 6.31 22.17 -5.46
CA SER A 342 6.78 20.95 -6.13
C SER A 342 5.76 20.43 -7.14
N PHE A 343 4.46 20.45 -6.81
CA PHE A 343 3.39 20.11 -7.75
C PHE A 343 3.45 20.97 -9.01
N LEU A 344 3.49 22.29 -8.88
CA LEU A 344 3.52 23.21 -10.02
C LEU A 344 4.79 23.03 -10.86
N VAL A 345 5.96 22.92 -10.23
CA VAL A 345 7.23 22.70 -10.95
C VAL A 345 7.18 21.44 -11.81
N LEU A 346 6.51 20.38 -11.35
CA LEU A 346 6.42 19.12 -12.08
C LEU A 346 5.32 19.14 -13.16
N ILE A 347 4.21 19.84 -12.91
CA ILE A 347 3.04 19.84 -13.80
C ILE A 347 3.18 20.83 -14.95
N LEU A 348 3.63 22.05 -14.64
CA LEU A 348 3.62 23.17 -15.59
C LEU A 348 4.39 22.88 -16.90
N PRO A 349 5.55 22.21 -16.92
CA PRO A 349 6.27 21.95 -18.17
C PRO A 349 5.44 21.17 -19.20
N LEU A 350 4.82 20.05 -18.80
CA LEU A 350 3.99 19.25 -19.73
C LEU A 350 2.63 19.89 -20.00
N PHE A 351 2.09 20.63 -19.04
CA PHE A 351 0.87 21.41 -19.26
C PHE A 351 1.09 22.48 -20.33
N TYR A 352 2.14 23.30 -20.23
CA TYR A 352 2.42 24.35 -21.22
C TYR A 352 2.83 23.81 -22.58
N TRP A 353 3.40 22.60 -22.64
CA TRP A 353 3.76 21.98 -23.91
C TRP A 353 2.52 21.68 -24.77
N ASN A 354 1.42 21.19 -24.18
CA ASN A 354 0.14 21.06 -24.88
C ASN A 354 -1.04 21.06 -23.88
N PRO A 355 -1.59 22.24 -23.54
CA PRO A 355 -2.62 22.35 -22.49
C PRO A 355 -3.89 21.57 -22.80
N GLN A 356 -4.31 21.59 -24.08
CA GLN A 356 -5.52 20.92 -24.52
C GLN A 356 -5.41 19.41 -24.34
N ALA A 357 -4.33 18.81 -24.86
CA ALA A 357 -4.10 17.37 -24.75
C ALA A 357 -3.89 16.94 -23.29
N PHE A 358 -3.19 17.75 -22.49
CA PHE A 358 -3.00 17.49 -21.07
C PHE A 358 -4.33 17.43 -20.31
N ILE A 359 -5.21 18.42 -20.50
CA ILE A 359 -6.53 18.46 -19.84
C ILE A 359 -7.41 17.31 -20.34
N GLU A 360 -7.39 17.05 -21.65
CA GLU A 360 -8.14 15.95 -22.24
C GLU A 360 -7.78 14.61 -21.58
N MET A 361 -6.51 14.25 -21.58
CA MET A 361 -6.06 12.94 -21.12
C MET A 361 -6.07 12.77 -19.60
N THR A 362 -5.81 13.84 -18.83
CA THR A 362 -5.64 13.71 -17.37
C THR A 362 -6.87 14.09 -16.56
N VAL A 363 -7.83 14.81 -17.16
CA VAL A 363 -9.04 15.30 -16.48
C VAL A 363 -10.29 14.79 -17.19
N LYS A 364 -10.49 15.12 -18.47
CA LYS A 364 -11.75 14.83 -19.15
C LYS A 364 -11.96 13.34 -19.39
N VAL A 365 -10.98 12.64 -19.96
CA VAL A 365 -11.06 11.19 -20.22
C VAL A 365 -11.37 10.41 -18.94
N PRO A 366 -10.63 10.59 -17.81
CA PRO A 366 -10.96 9.90 -16.56
C PRO A 366 -12.34 10.25 -15.98
N LEU A 367 -12.82 11.48 -16.16
CA LEU A 367 -14.16 11.89 -15.70
C LEU A 367 -15.27 11.30 -16.57
N ALA A 368 -15.06 11.28 -17.89
CA ALA A 368 -15.97 10.74 -18.89
C ALA A 368 -16.06 9.22 -18.85
N GLN A 369 -15.01 8.55 -18.37
CA GLN A 369 -14.94 7.09 -18.30
C GLN A 369 -16.20 6.49 -17.66
N GLU A 370 -16.74 5.50 -18.35
CA GLU A 370 -17.92 4.77 -17.94
C GLU A 370 -17.68 3.92 -16.68
N PHE A 371 -18.79 3.44 -16.11
CA PHE A 371 -18.74 2.54 -14.97
C PHE A 371 -18.17 1.17 -15.38
N ARG A 372 -17.18 0.67 -14.62
CA ARG A 372 -16.56 -0.65 -14.87
C ARG A 372 -17.32 -1.74 -14.12
N TYR A 373 -18.17 -2.49 -14.82
CA TYR A 373 -18.94 -3.62 -14.28
C TYR A 373 -18.08 -4.80 -13.79
N ASP A 374 -16.85 -4.88 -14.28
CA ASP A 374 -15.86 -5.87 -13.86
C ASP A 374 -14.95 -5.35 -12.73
N SER A 375 -15.20 -4.16 -12.19
CA SER A 375 -14.44 -3.64 -11.06
C SER A 375 -14.70 -4.44 -9.78
N PHE A 376 -13.70 -4.54 -8.92
CA PHE A 376 -13.84 -5.12 -7.60
C PHE A 376 -14.37 -4.06 -6.63
N SER A 377 -15.63 -3.64 -6.81
CA SER A 377 -16.29 -2.61 -5.98
C SER A 377 -17.67 -3.08 -5.52
N LEU A 378 -18.17 -2.51 -4.42
CA LEU A 378 -19.54 -2.70 -3.96
C LEU A 378 -20.53 -2.17 -5.00
N ALA A 379 -20.21 -1.06 -5.64
CA ALA A 379 -21.00 -0.50 -6.73
C ALA A 379 -21.24 -1.54 -7.85
N ALA A 380 -20.19 -2.24 -8.30
CA ALA A 380 -20.32 -3.24 -9.35
C ALA A 380 -21.19 -4.44 -8.91
N ILE A 381 -21.13 -4.82 -7.63
CA ILE A 381 -21.96 -5.87 -7.04
C ILE A 381 -23.43 -5.46 -6.97
N LEU A 382 -23.71 -4.24 -6.53
CA LEU A 382 -25.07 -3.72 -6.46
C LEU A 382 -25.70 -3.61 -7.85
N ILE A 383 -24.96 -3.09 -8.82
CA ILE A 383 -25.44 -2.95 -10.20
C ILE A 383 -25.65 -4.33 -10.83
N LYS A 384 -24.67 -5.24 -10.76
CA LYS A 384 -24.71 -6.52 -11.46
C LYS A 384 -25.69 -7.53 -10.86
N ASN A 385 -25.82 -7.58 -9.53
CA ASN A 385 -26.66 -8.60 -8.87
C ASN A 385 -28.06 -8.09 -8.51
N TYR A 386 -28.24 -6.78 -8.36
CA TYR A 386 -29.51 -6.20 -7.88
C TYR A 386 -30.10 -5.16 -8.84
N GLY A 387 -29.49 -4.97 -10.02
CA GLY A 387 -29.99 -4.02 -11.03
C GLY A 387 -29.97 -2.58 -10.56
N PHE A 388 -29.16 -2.25 -9.54
CA PHE A 388 -29.08 -0.89 -9.01
C PHE A 388 -28.63 0.07 -10.10
N SER A 389 -29.42 1.09 -10.42
CA SER A 389 -29.02 2.16 -11.32
C SER A 389 -28.68 3.41 -10.51
N ALA A 390 -27.38 3.70 -10.39
CA ALA A 390 -26.91 4.93 -9.79
C ALA A 390 -26.75 6.00 -10.86
N SER A 391 -27.29 7.19 -10.62
CA SER A 391 -26.86 8.36 -11.39
C SER A 391 -25.36 8.59 -11.16
N GLY A 392 -24.62 9.03 -12.18
CA GLY A 392 -23.18 9.33 -12.07
C GLY A 392 -22.84 10.29 -10.92
N LYS A 393 -23.78 11.14 -10.50
CA LYS A 393 -23.66 12.05 -9.35
C LYS A 393 -23.45 11.32 -8.02
N LEU A 394 -24.04 10.14 -7.84
CA LEU A 394 -23.89 9.35 -6.60
C LEU A 394 -22.41 8.99 -6.37
N PHE A 395 -21.69 8.64 -7.44
CA PHE A 395 -20.29 8.29 -7.38
C PHE A 395 -19.37 9.48 -7.08
N THR A 396 -19.85 10.71 -7.24
CA THR A 396 -19.15 11.94 -6.81
C THR A 396 -19.38 12.28 -5.33
N ILE A 397 -20.56 11.96 -4.80
CA ILE A 397 -20.91 12.24 -3.39
C ILE A 397 -20.11 11.35 -2.44
N ILE A 398 -19.86 10.09 -2.80
CA ILE A 398 -19.23 9.14 -1.89
C ILE A 398 -17.78 9.51 -1.52
N PRO A 399 -16.91 9.96 -2.45
CA PRO A 399 -15.62 10.54 -2.09
C PRO A 399 -15.71 11.71 -1.11
N LEU A 400 -16.71 12.59 -1.25
CA LEU A 400 -16.92 13.71 -0.32
C LEU A 400 -17.31 13.21 1.08
N VAL A 401 -18.23 12.24 1.16
CA VAL A 401 -18.59 11.60 2.43
C VAL A 401 -17.36 10.95 3.07
N GLY A 402 -16.57 10.21 2.28
CA GLY A 402 -15.34 9.59 2.75
C GLY A 402 -14.32 10.60 3.27
N LEU A 403 -14.14 11.72 2.58
CA LEU A 403 -13.29 12.84 3.02
C LEU A 403 -13.79 13.41 4.35
N LEU A 404 -15.08 13.77 4.46
CA LEU A 404 -15.66 14.37 5.66
C LEU A 404 -15.56 13.44 6.88
N LEU A 405 -15.93 12.17 6.75
CA LEU A 405 -15.80 11.18 7.83
C LEU A 405 -14.34 11.00 8.27
N SER A 406 -13.41 11.06 7.32
CA SER A 406 -11.99 10.93 7.61
C SER A 406 -11.43 12.16 8.34
N LEU A 407 -11.86 13.36 7.98
CA LEU A 407 -11.56 14.58 8.75
C LEU A 407 -12.06 14.46 10.20
N VAL A 408 -13.26 13.92 10.41
CA VAL A 408 -13.79 13.66 11.75
C VAL A 408 -12.92 12.65 12.51
N VAL A 409 -12.55 11.53 11.88
CA VAL A 409 -11.65 10.54 12.49
C VAL A 409 -10.30 11.14 12.86
N ILE A 410 -9.70 11.93 11.97
CA ILE A 410 -8.42 12.62 12.24
C ILE A 410 -8.59 13.61 13.39
N LYS A 411 -9.67 14.38 13.43
CA LYS A 411 -9.92 15.36 14.50
C LYS A 411 -10.10 14.69 15.86
N VAL A 412 -10.91 13.63 15.93
CA VAL A 412 -11.30 12.96 17.18
C VAL A 412 -10.22 12.01 17.68
N LYS A 413 -9.64 11.19 16.80
CA LYS A 413 -8.68 10.13 17.16
C LYS A 413 -7.22 10.56 17.01
N ARG A 414 -6.95 11.70 16.34
CA ARG A 414 -5.58 12.17 16.01
C ARG A 414 -4.75 11.11 15.29
N ASN A 415 -5.40 10.31 14.45
CA ASN A 415 -4.79 9.20 13.72
C ASN A 415 -4.94 9.40 12.20
N LEU A 416 -3.91 10.00 11.60
CA LEU A 416 -3.85 10.29 10.17
C LEU A 416 -3.88 9.02 9.29
N PRO A 417 -3.08 7.96 9.53
CA PRO A 417 -3.17 6.71 8.78
C PRO A 417 -4.57 6.10 8.78
N LEU A 418 -5.27 6.10 9.92
CA LEU A 418 -6.64 5.59 10.02
C LEU A 418 -7.63 6.43 9.21
N GLY A 419 -7.49 7.76 9.23
CA GLY A 419 -8.29 8.67 8.41
C GLY A 419 -8.07 8.44 6.91
N LEU A 420 -6.81 8.30 6.47
CA LEU A 420 -6.50 7.98 5.07
C LEU A 420 -7.08 6.64 4.66
N PHE A 421 -6.91 5.60 5.48
CA PHE A 421 -7.49 4.29 5.24
C PHE A 421 -9.01 4.35 5.08
N LEU A 422 -9.72 5.07 5.97
CA LEU A 422 -11.17 5.27 5.85
C LEU A 422 -11.53 5.93 4.52
N CYS A 423 -10.90 7.07 4.21
CA CYS A 423 -11.20 7.86 3.03
C CYS A 423 -11.07 7.02 1.76
N PHE A 424 -9.92 6.39 1.58
CA PHE A 424 -9.64 5.60 0.38
C PHE A 424 -10.45 4.30 0.34
N SER A 425 -10.78 3.69 1.48
CA SER A 425 -11.68 2.52 1.48
C SER A 425 -13.07 2.87 0.96
N LEU A 426 -13.62 4.02 1.35
CA LEU A 426 -14.92 4.48 0.87
C LEU A 426 -14.87 4.90 -0.61
N ILE A 427 -13.79 5.57 -1.04
CA ILE A 427 -13.61 5.91 -2.46
C ILE A 427 -13.53 4.66 -3.33
N PHE A 428 -12.78 3.63 -2.91
CA PHE A 428 -12.56 2.44 -3.75
C PHE A 428 -13.70 1.43 -3.68
N PHE A 429 -14.35 1.26 -2.52
CA PHE A 429 -15.51 0.38 -2.43
C PHE A 429 -16.69 0.88 -3.26
N PHE A 430 -16.81 2.18 -3.46
CA PHE A 430 -17.95 2.78 -4.13
C PHE A 430 -17.60 3.53 -5.41
N GLY A 431 -16.33 3.56 -5.82
CA GLY A 431 -15.91 4.26 -7.03
C GLY A 431 -16.43 3.62 -8.31
N LYS A 432 -16.41 4.38 -9.42
CA LYS A 432 -16.76 3.87 -10.76
C LYS A 432 -15.91 2.66 -11.18
N GLN A 433 -14.68 2.61 -10.68
CA GLN A 433 -13.70 1.57 -10.92
C GLN A 433 -12.76 1.46 -9.73
N ALA A 434 -12.45 0.22 -9.34
CA ALA A 434 -11.44 -0.11 -8.35
C ALA A 434 -10.89 -1.51 -8.66
N PHE A 435 -9.69 -1.54 -9.21
CA PHE A 435 -8.91 -2.74 -9.48
C PHE A 435 -7.82 -2.95 -8.42
N CYS A 436 -6.92 -3.91 -8.64
CA CYS A 436 -5.98 -4.36 -7.62
C CYS A 436 -5.02 -3.25 -7.17
N ASN A 437 -4.61 -2.34 -8.06
CA ASN A 437 -3.72 -1.24 -7.70
C ASN A 437 -4.31 -0.28 -6.65
N TYR A 438 -5.62 -0.01 -6.70
CA TYR A 438 -6.28 0.83 -5.71
C TYR A 438 -6.24 0.19 -4.31
N TYR A 439 -6.54 -1.11 -4.24
CA TYR A 439 -6.50 -1.86 -2.99
C TYR A 439 -5.07 -2.13 -2.49
N TYR A 440 -4.10 -2.21 -3.39
CA TYR A 440 -2.68 -2.22 -3.05
C TYR A 440 -2.31 -0.92 -2.31
N TYR A 441 -2.72 0.23 -2.84
CA TYR A 441 -2.50 1.52 -2.18
C TYR A 441 -3.27 1.65 -0.86
N LEU A 442 -4.51 1.15 -0.81
CA LEU A 442 -5.30 1.08 0.42
C LEU A 442 -4.60 0.24 1.50
N SER A 443 -4.02 -0.89 1.11
CA SER A 443 -3.26 -1.78 2.00
C SER A 443 -2.05 -1.05 2.60
N PHE A 444 -1.42 -0.14 1.86
CA PHE A 444 -0.31 0.66 2.38
C PHE A 444 -0.73 1.59 3.54
N TYR A 445 -1.86 2.29 3.42
CA TYR A 445 -2.36 3.11 4.52
C TYR A 445 -2.74 2.26 5.74
N PHE A 446 -3.31 1.09 5.49
CA PHE A 446 -3.65 0.17 6.56
C PHE A 446 -2.40 -0.39 7.26
N LEU A 447 -1.33 -0.65 6.51
CA LEU A 447 -0.01 -0.99 7.05
C LEU A 447 0.54 0.14 7.93
N LEU A 448 0.48 1.40 7.47
CA LEU A 448 0.92 2.54 8.29
C LEU A 448 0.14 2.60 9.61
N TYR A 449 -1.19 2.45 9.55
CA TYR A 449 -2.02 2.38 10.75
C TYR A 449 -1.58 1.24 11.69
N LEU A 450 -1.46 0.01 11.16
CA LEU A 450 -1.02 -1.16 11.91
C LEU A 450 0.36 -0.94 12.56
N GLY A 451 1.31 -0.40 11.81
CA GLY A 451 2.67 -0.16 12.29
C GLY A 451 2.72 0.87 13.41
N PHE A 452 1.98 1.99 13.31
CA PHE A 452 1.92 2.98 14.39
C PHE A 452 1.20 2.46 15.64
N GLU A 453 0.11 1.68 15.50
CA GLU A 453 -0.53 1.05 16.66
C GLU A 453 0.36 0.00 17.31
N TYR A 454 1.08 -0.78 16.50
CA TYR A 454 1.99 -1.79 16.99
C TYR A 454 3.22 -1.18 17.68
N GLU A 455 3.74 -0.06 17.18
CA GLU A 455 4.77 0.75 17.84
C GLU A 455 4.33 1.28 19.21
N LYS A 456 3.09 1.80 19.34
CA LYS A 456 2.56 2.28 20.63
C LYS A 456 2.53 1.19 21.69
N LEU A 457 2.17 -0.03 21.30
CA LEU A 457 2.21 -1.19 22.19
C LEU A 457 3.64 -1.44 22.68
N TYR A 458 4.63 -1.35 21.79
CA TYR A 458 6.03 -1.61 22.10
C TYR A 458 6.70 -0.53 22.97
N VAL A 459 6.55 0.74 22.63
CA VAL A 459 7.22 1.87 23.33
C VAL A 459 6.68 2.04 24.75
N SER A 460 5.38 1.87 24.92
CA SER A 460 4.73 2.07 26.23
C SER A 460 5.13 1.02 27.29
N ASN A 461 5.88 -0.02 26.92
CA ASN A 461 6.44 -0.99 27.85
C ASN A 461 7.80 -0.54 28.44
N LYS A 462 8.58 0.25 27.69
CA LYS A 462 10.00 0.52 27.99
C LYS A 462 10.27 1.73 28.90
N ILE A 463 9.22 2.46 29.30
CA ILE A 463 9.33 3.63 30.21
C ILE A 463 9.11 3.21 31.68
N ARG A 464 8.82 1.93 31.94
CA ARG A 464 8.62 1.39 33.30
C ARG A 464 9.84 0.66 33.87
N ASP A 465 10.89 0.50 33.07
CA ASP A 465 12.22 0.06 33.49
C ASP A 465 13.14 1.28 33.51
#